data_AF-A0A3A3GFA3-F1
#
_entry.id   AF-A0A3A3GFA3-F1
#
_cell.length_a   1.000
_cell.length_b   1.000
_cell.length_c   1.000
_cell.angle_alpha   90.00
_cell.angle_beta   90.00
_cell.angle_gamma   90.00
#
_symmetry.space_group_name_H-M   'P 1'
#
loop_
_entity.id
_entity.type
_entity.pdbx_description
1 polymer ?
#
loop_
_entity_poly.entity_id
_entity_poly.type
_entity_poly.pdbx_seq_one_letter_code
_entity_poly.pdbx_strand_id
1 'polypeptide(L)'
;MKKRFFAVSLSLIFALAVIVFPFSASNVEAKGVSGTIKINNETYKYIEESFGKNRGITFNPGNHTYTISPNPHNNPKYNKKQVQFYAEIANGVKAQVERSGWKNSFTGIQALGETYTLSPR
;
A
#
# COMPACT_ATOMS: atom_id res chain seq x y z
N MET A 1 -46.00 44.51 -28.71
CA MET A 1 -45.59 44.09 -27.33
C MET A 1 -46.43 42.84 -27.02
N LYS A 2 -45.98 41.62 -26.69
CA LYS A 2 -44.75 40.97 -26.18
C LYS A 2 -44.78 39.54 -26.79
N LYS A 3 -43.72 39.03 -27.44
CA LYS A 3 -42.69 38.10 -26.90
C LYS A 3 -43.27 36.97 -26.03
N ARG A 4 -42.94 35.68 -26.14
CA ARG A 4 -42.07 34.82 -26.96
C ARG A 4 -42.46 33.38 -26.57
N PHE A 5 -42.47 32.44 -27.52
CA PHE A 5 -42.56 31.01 -27.25
C PHE A 5 -41.34 30.55 -26.42
N PHE A 6 -41.57 29.85 -25.32
CA PHE A 6 -40.54 29.08 -24.63
C PHE A 6 -40.87 27.60 -24.77
N ALA A 7 -40.02 26.90 -25.50
CA ALA A 7 -40.02 25.47 -25.65
C ALA A 7 -38.83 24.88 -24.87
N VAL A 8 -39.01 23.64 -24.39
CA VAL A 8 -37.99 22.64 -24.00
C VAL A 8 -37.17 23.01 -22.76
N SER A 9 -37.19 22.22 -21.68
CA SER A 9 -36.48 20.94 -21.63
C SER A 9 -36.90 20.14 -20.40
N LEU A 10 -37.46 18.95 -20.64
CA LEU A 10 -37.64 17.91 -19.63
C LEU A 10 -36.29 17.20 -19.47
N SER A 11 -35.47 17.65 -18.53
CA SER A 11 -34.22 16.96 -18.19
C SER A 11 -34.52 15.70 -17.38
N LEU A 12 -34.57 14.58 -18.10
CA LEU A 12 -34.60 13.23 -17.58
C LEU A 12 -33.25 12.94 -16.88
N ILE A 13 -33.21 13.01 -15.55
CA ILE A 13 -32.03 12.64 -14.78
C ILE A 13 -32.01 11.11 -14.69
N PHE A 14 -31.17 10.48 -15.51
CA PHE A 14 -30.80 9.07 -15.36
C PHE A 14 -29.99 8.91 -14.06
N ALA A 15 -30.64 8.42 -12.99
CA ALA A 15 -29.94 7.96 -11.81
C ALA A 15 -29.30 6.59 -12.12
N LEU A 16 -28.02 6.60 -12.49
CA LEU A 16 -27.24 5.38 -12.65
C LEU A 16 -26.89 4.86 -11.24
N ALA A 17 -27.71 3.95 -10.71
CA ALA A 17 -27.39 3.23 -9.49
C ALA A 17 -26.24 2.25 -9.79
N VAL A 18 -25.01 2.66 -9.50
CA VAL A 18 -23.85 1.76 -9.53
C VAL A 18 -24.00 0.79 -8.36
N ILE A 19 -24.41 -0.44 -8.68
CA ILE A 19 -24.43 -1.56 -7.75
C ILE A 19 -22.97 -1.91 -7.45
N VAL A 20 -22.47 -1.45 -6.30
CA VAL A 20 -21.18 -1.87 -5.76
C VAL A 20 -21.35 -3.28 -5.23
N PHE A 21 -20.88 -4.28 -5.99
CA PHE A 21 -20.78 -5.65 -5.49
C PHE A 21 -19.77 -5.68 -4.32
N PRO A 22 -20.13 -6.21 -3.14
CA PRO A 22 -19.13 -6.50 -2.13
C PRO A 22 -18.30 -7.68 -2.64
N PHE A 23 -17.11 -7.40 -3.15
CA PHE A 23 -16.08 -8.42 -3.29
C PHE A 23 -15.71 -8.89 -1.88
N SER A 24 -16.35 -9.97 -1.42
CA SER A 24 -15.90 -10.74 -0.27
C SER A 24 -14.61 -11.45 -0.67
N ALA A 25 -13.49 -10.73 -0.59
CA ALA A 25 -12.18 -11.32 -0.68
C ALA A 25 -11.98 -12.22 0.54
N SER A 26 -12.06 -13.53 0.32
CA SER A 26 -11.66 -14.54 1.29
C SER A 26 -10.26 -14.22 1.79
N ASN A 27 -10.14 -13.79 3.05
CA ASN A 27 -8.85 -13.55 3.68
C ASN A 27 -8.23 -14.92 3.96
N VAL A 28 -7.49 -15.44 2.99
CA VAL A 28 -6.45 -16.43 3.29
C VAL A 28 -5.44 -15.70 4.15
N GLU A 29 -5.47 -15.96 5.44
CA GLU A 29 -4.60 -15.34 6.43
C GLU A 29 -3.17 -15.82 6.14
N ALA A 30 -2.41 -15.00 5.38
CA ALA A 30 -1.01 -15.26 5.15
C ALA A 30 -0.31 -15.28 6.51
N LYS A 31 0.45 -16.35 6.80
CA LYS A 31 1.21 -16.56 8.05
C LYS A 31 2.28 -15.48 8.34
N GLY A 32 2.43 -14.48 7.47
CA GLY A 32 3.40 -13.38 7.59
C GLY A 32 2.84 -12.17 8.34
N VAL A 33 3.73 -11.29 8.80
CA VAL A 33 3.33 -10.03 9.41
C VAL A 33 2.54 -9.17 8.41
N SER A 34 1.45 -8.56 8.84
CA SER A 34 0.71 -7.58 8.03
C SER A 34 0.27 -6.38 8.85
N GLY A 35 -0.05 -5.29 8.17
CA GLY A 35 -0.58 -4.07 8.78
C GLY A 35 -1.16 -3.13 7.73
N THR A 36 -1.57 -1.94 8.18
CA THR A 36 -2.09 -0.89 7.31
C THR A 36 -1.31 0.40 7.50
N ILE A 37 -1.17 1.17 6.44
CA ILE A 37 -0.51 2.47 6.45
C ILE A 37 -1.17 3.42 5.47
N LYS A 38 -1.32 4.69 5.87
CA LYS A 38 -1.85 5.75 5.00
C LYS A 38 -0.69 6.51 4.36
N ILE A 39 -0.64 6.53 3.03
CA ILE A 39 0.38 7.19 2.19
C ILE A 39 -0.36 8.07 1.18
N ASN A 40 -0.04 9.37 1.10
CA ASN A 40 -0.71 10.30 0.15
C ASN A 40 -2.25 10.24 0.20
N ASN A 41 -2.80 10.15 1.40
CA ASN A 41 -4.24 10.03 1.67
C ASN A 41 -4.93 8.71 1.24
N GLU A 42 -4.19 7.75 0.70
CA GLU A 42 -4.67 6.41 0.35
C GLU A 42 -4.23 5.39 1.41
N THR A 43 -5.11 4.43 1.74
CA THR A 43 -4.81 3.38 2.72
C THR A 43 -4.26 2.15 2.00
N TYR A 44 -3.05 1.76 2.36
CA TYR A 44 -2.40 0.55 1.87
C TYR A 44 -2.40 -0.51 2.96
N LYS A 45 -2.71 -1.77 2.59
CA LYS A 45 -2.35 -2.95 3.37
C LYS A 45 -0.92 -3.35 2.98
N TYR A 46 -0.05 -3.49 3.97
CA TYR A 46 1.27 -4.08 3.75
C TYR A 46 1.34 -5.49 4.34
N ILE A 47 2.07 -6.39 3.68
CA ILE A 47 2.21 -7.80 4.06
C ILE A 47 3.67 -8.23 3.85
N GLU A 48 4.21 -9.00 4.80
CA GLU A 48 5.48 -9.71 4.66
C GLU A 48 5.42 -10.71 3.51
N GLU A 49 6.44 -10.67 2.66
CA GLU A 49 6.69 -11.66 1.63
C GLU A 49 7.91 -12.52 2.00
N SER A 50 7.82 -13.81 1.69
CA SER A 50 8.93 -14.76 1.86
C SER A 50 9.46 -15.19 0.51
N PHE A 51 10.75 -14.92 0.26
CA PHE A 51 11.45 -15.33 -0.96
C PHE A 51 12.50 -16.41 -0.61
N GLY A 52 12.02 -17.49 0.01
CA GLY A 52 12.87 -18.54 0.58
C GLY A 52 13.64 -18.04 1.79
N LYS A 53 14.96 -17.87 1.64
CA LYS A 53 15.82 -17.35 2.71
C LYS A 53 15.67 -15.86 2.93
N ASN A 54 15.25 -15.10 1.90
CA ASN A 54 15.12 -13.65 2.01
C ASN A 54 13.69 -13.22 2.39
N ARG A 55 13.55 -11.96 2.80
CA ARG A 55 12.27 -11.35 3.17
C ARG A 55 11.96 -10.12 2.34
N GLY A 56 10.68 -9.83 2.22
CA GLY A 56 10.16 -8.70 1.47
C GLY A 56 8.91 -8.13 2.08
N ILE A 57 8.37 -7.13 1.40
CA ILE A 57 7.12 -6.45 1.77
C ILE A 57 6.36 -6.08 0.50
N THR A 58 5.05 -6.32 0.50
CA THR A 58 4.12 -5.89 -0.55
C THR A 58 3.19 -4.83 0.01
N PHE A 59 2.94 -3.74 -0.72
CA PHE A 59 1.88 -2.76 -0.44
C PHE A 59 0.75 -2.88 -1.47
N ASN A 60 -0.49 -2.95 -0.99
CA ASN A 60 -1.71 -3.02 -1.80
C ASN A 60 -2.71 -1.94 -1.38
N PRO A 61 -3.36 -1.21 -2.30
CA PRO A 61 -3.42 -1.43 -3.75
C PRO A 61 -2.11 -1.10 -4.49
N GLY A 62 -2.01 -1.47 -5.78
CA GLY A 62 -0.84 -1.17 -6.65
C GLY A 62 0.25 -2.26 -6.72
N ASN A 63 0.18 -3.28 -5.86
CA ASN A 63 1.08 -4.44 -5.83
C ASN A 63 2.58 -4.07 -5.78
N HIS A 64 2.93 -3.04 -5.00
CA HIS A 64 4.31 -2.59 -4.83
C HIS A 64 5.08 -3.58 -3.96
N THR A 65 5.80 -4.50 -4.62
CA THR A 65 6.50 -5.61 -3.96
C THR A 65 8.01 -5.37 -3.96
N TYR A 66 8.63 -5.48 -2.80
CA TYR A 66 10.06 -5.27 -2.63
C TYR A 66 10.74 -6.40 -1.86
N THR A 67 11.95 -6.75 -2.27
CA THR A 67 12.90 -7.53 -1.47
C THR A 67 13.65 -6.60 -0.52
N ILE A 68 13.96 -7.06 0.69
CA ILE A 68 14.66 -6.28 1.71
C ILE A 68 16.10 -6.78 1.85
N SER A 69 17.06 -5.84 1.85
CA SER A 69 18.49 -6.12 2.01
C SER A 69 19.14 -5.12 2.98
N PRO A 70 20.03 -5.53 3.91
CA PRO A 70 20.43 -6.92 4.18
C PRO A 70 19.23 -7.75 4.66
N ASN A 71 19.38 -9.08 4.62
CA ASN A 71 18.32 -9.98 5.04
C ASN A 71 17.94 -9.68 6.51
N PRO A 72 16.66 -9.40 6.84
CA PRO A 72 16.24 -9.06 8.21
C PRO A 72 16.59 -10.14 9.25
N HIS A 73 16.71 -11.40 8.84
CA HIS A 73 17.17 -12.50 9.72
C HIS A 73 18.59 -12.31 10.25
N ASN A 74 19.39 -11.45 9.63
CA ASN A 74 20.73 -11.09 10.12
C ASN A 74 20.66 -10.21 11.37
N ASN A 75 19.55 -9.48 11.59
CA ASN A 75 19.35 -8.70 12.80
C ASN A 75 18.82 -9.60 13.93
N PRO A 76 19.54 -9.75 15.06
CA PRO A 76 19.17 -10.69 16.13
C PRO A 76 17.83 -10.34 16.80
N LYS A 77 17.35 -9.10 16.64
CA LYS A 77 16.07 -8.65 17.19
C LYS A 77 14.89 -9.00 16.28
N TYR A 78 15.12 -9.27 15.00
CA TYR A 78 14.06 -9.41 13.98
C TYR A 78 13.02 -10.45 14.35
N ASN A 79 13.43 -11.68 14.66
CA ASN A 79 12.51 -12.78 14.95
C ASN A 79 11.58 -12.51 16.15
N LYS A 80 12.01 -11.66 17.10
CA LYS A 80 11.20 -11.27 18.27
C LYS A 80 10.38 -9.99 18.03
N LYS A 81 10.67 -9.25 16.96
CA LYS A 81 10.15 -7.91 16.69
C LYS A 81 9.70 -7.71 15.24
N GLN A 82 9.21 -8.76 14.59
CA GLN A 82 8.83 -8.70 13.18
C GLN A 82 7.75 -7.64 12.92
N VAL A 83 6.74 -7.54 13.78
CA VAL A 83 5.68 -6.51 13.67
C VAL A 83 6.27 -5.09 13.70
N GLN A 84 7.16 -4.82 14.66
CA GLN A 84 7.85 -3.52 14.76
C GLN A 84 8.70 -3.26 13.52
N PHE A 85 9.47 -4.26 13.07
CA PHE A 85 10.31 -4.15 11.88
C PHE A 85 9.49 -3.74 10.65
N TYR A 86 8.40 -4.46 10.34
CA TYR A 86 7.59 -4.16 9.17
C TYR A 86 6.86 -2.82 9.26
N ALA A 87 6.45 -2.40 10.47
CA ALA A 87 5.89 -1.08 10.68
C ALA A 87 6.93 0.03 10.43
N GLU A 88 8.18 -0.14 10.87
CA GLU A 88 9.28 0.80 10.64
C GLU A 88 9.65 0.89 9.15
N ILE A 89 9.76 -0.27 8.47
CA ILE A 89 9.97 -0.34 7.02
C ILE A 89 8.85 0.42 6.29
N ALA A 90 7.58 0.16 6.62
CA ALA A 90 6.44 0.82 6.00
C ALA A 90 6.45 2.33 6.20
N ASN A 91 6.78 2.81 7.40
CA ASN A 91 6.92 4.24 7.68
C ASN A 91 8.06 4.89 6.89
N GLY A 92 9.18 4.21 6.72
CA GLY A 92 10.28 4.71 5.89
C GLY A 92 9.88 4.83 4.42
N VAL A 93 9.19 3.81 3.88
CA VAL A 93 8.65 3.86 2.50
C VAL A 93 7.67 5.00 2.35
N LYS A 94 6.70 5.13 3.27
CA LYS A 94 5.75 6.25 3.30
C LYS A 94 6.47 7.59 3.17
N ALA A 95 7.46 7.86 4.02
CA ALA A 95 8.17 9.14 4.02
C ALA A 95 8.86 9.46 2.69
N GLN A 96 9.33 8.43 1.96
CA GLN A 96 9.96 8.61 0.64
C GLN A 96 8.93 8.74 -0.48
N VAL A 97 7.83 7.97 -0.41
CA VAL A 97 6.72 8.04 -1.38
C VAL A 97 6.00 9.38 -1.30
N GLU A 98 5.73 9.89 -0.10
CA GLU A 98 5.09 11.20 0.09
C GLU A 98 5.98 12.35 -0.40
N ARG A 99 7.31 12.15 -0.46
CA ARG A 99 8.26 13.14 -0.97
C ARG A 99 8.41 13.11 -2.49
N SER A 100 8.43 11.91 -3.08
CA SER A 100 8.95 11.74 -4.45
C SER A 100 8.20 10.71 -5.30
N GLY A 101 7.08 10.20 -4.80
CA GLY A 101 6.29 9.14 -5.42
C GLY A 101 6.89 7.75 -5.22
N TRP A 102 6.15 6.73 -5.69
CA TRP A 102 6.62 5.36 -5.72
C TRP A 102 7.86 5.20 -6.60
N LYS A 103 8.81 4.38 -6.15
CA LYS A 103 10.08 4.10 -6.84
C LYS A 103 10.29 2.59 -6.96
N ASN A 104 11.16 2.20 -7.88
CA ASN A 104 11.61 0.81 -7.99
C ASN A 104 12.47 0.39 -6.78
N SER A 105 13.18 1.33 -6.15
CA SER A 105 13.99 1.05 -4.98
C SER A 105 13.93 2.19 -3.97
N PHE A 106 14.01 1.84 -2.69
CA PHE A 106 14.15 2.77 -1.58
C PHE A 106 15.39 2.40 -0.77
N THR A 107 16.29 3.35 -0.58
CA THR A 107 17.51 3.17 0.21
C THR A 107 17.41 3.94 1.52
N GLY A 108 18.23 3.57 2.52
CA GLY A 108 18.31 4.33 3.77
C GLY A 108 17.12 4.11 4.72
N ILE A 109 16.33 3.05 4.53
CA ILE A 109 15.17 2.76 5.38
C ILE A 109 15.65 2.21 6.71
N GLN A 110 15.30 2.87 7.82
CA GLN A 110 15.70 2.43 9.16
C GLN A 110 14.68 1.47 9.75
N ALA A 111 15.13 0.34 10.29
CA ALA A 111 14.32 -0.56 11.10
C ALA A 111 15.20 -1.29 12.12
N LEU A 112 14.71 -1.44 13.36
CA LEU A 112 15.41 -2.11 14.47
C LEU A 112 16.86 -1.63 14.72
N GLY A 113 17.17 -0.39 14.35
CA GLY A 113 18.50 0.23 14.47
C GLY A 113 19.48 -0.10 13.35
N GLU A 114 19.03 -0.71 12.26
CA GLU A 114 19.82 -0.98 11.06
C GLU A 114 19.22 -0.28 9.83
N THR A 115 20.06 -0.13 8.80
CA THR A 115 19.67 0.47 7.52
C THR A 115 19.42 -0.60 6.47
N TYR A 116 18.30 -0.48 5.76
CA TYR A 116 17.86 -1.39 4.72
C TYR A 116 17.66 -0.68 3.38
N THR A 117 17.77 -1.46 2.32
CA THR A 117 17.38 -1.16 0.96
C THR A 117 16.23 -2.08 0.56
N LEU A 118 15.20 -1.49 -0.03
CA LEU A 118 14.11 -2.18 -0.69
C LEU A 118 14.38 -2.14 -2.19
N SER A 119 14.45 -3.31 -2.83
CA SER A 119 14.66 -3.46 -4.26
C SER A 119 13.46 -4.15 -4.90
N PRO A 120 13.19 -3.99 -6.21
CA PRO A 120 12.12 -4.72 -6.87
C PRO A 120 12.28 -6.23 -6.62
N ARG A 121 11.15 -6.93 -6.50
CA ARG A 121 11.14 -8.39 -6.52
C ARG A 121 11.66 -8.93 -7.86
#